data_AF-A0A2H0AAG9-F1
#
_entry.id   AF-A0A2H0AAG9-F1
#
_cell.length_a   1.000
_cell.length_b   1.000
_cell.length_c   1.000
_cell.angle_alpha   90.00
_cell.angle_beta   90.00
_cell.angle_gamma   90.00
#
_symmetry.space_group_name_H-M   'P 1'
#
loop_
_entity.id
_entity.type
_entity.pdbx_description
1 polymer ?
#
loop_
_entity_poly.entity_id
_entity_poly.type
_entity_poly.pdbx_seq_one_letter_code
_entity_poly.pdbx_strand_id
1 'polypeptide(L)'
;MKLGTLIALLATILTSCALTPIEIPTPTVTSTPGPPTPTTALEVVFTMTPSPMPVRPTIVVITPDSAQLGRWKEYQGSLAESFSFSQSELALCEWDILGQSNQEVYVWAVCEGLGGSSVSTPAVIHLRADGSIQNVENPKHWSSDISKMFPTDIQQKFDYYRFGRANELLAHIAWRRTHLEEPPLIVLSATPAP
;
A
#
# COMPACT_ATOMS: atom_id res chain seq x y z
N MET A 1 2.94 -42.97 26.92
CA MET A 1 3.21 -42.17 28.14
C MET A 1 2.79 -40.74 27.87
N LYS A 2 1.90 -40.22 28.72
CA LYS A 2 1.33 -38.86 28.67
C LYS A 2 2.36 -37.87 29.23
N LEU A 3 2.50 -36.70 28.61
CA LEU A 3 3.20 -35.55 29.21
C LEU A 3 2.45 -34.25 28.87
N GLY A 4 1.14 -34.26 29.12
CA GLY A 4 0.38 -33.03 29.31
C GLY A 4 0.48 -32.63 30.77
N THR A 5 1.55 -31.96 31.20
CA THR A 5 1.64 -31.30 32.52
C THR A 5 2.83 -30.32 32.60
N LEU A 6 2.89 -29.31 31.72
CA LEU A 6 3.54 -28.03 32.05
C LEU A 6 2.52 -26.95 31.68
N ILE A 7 1.50 -26.75 32.53
CA ILE A 7 1.57 -25.77 33.62
C ILE A 7 2.09 -24.46 33.05
N ALA A 8 1.21 -23.64 32.47
CA ALA A 8 0.42 -22.69 33.26
C ALA A 8 1.33 -21.80 34.13
N LEU A 9 2.18 -21.01 33.47
CA LEU A 9 2.88 -19.88 34.07
C LEU A 9 3.32 -18.96 32.94
N LEU A 10 2.46 -17.99 32.61
CA LEU A 10 2.83 -16.60 32.32
C LEU A 10 1.52 -15.86 31.97
N ALA A 11 0.62 -15.88 32.95
CA ALA A 11 -0.42 -14.86 33.04
C ALA A 11 0.22 -13.58 33.61
N THR A 12 -0.36 -12.45 33.22
CA THR A 12 -0.29 -11.12 33.86
C THR A 12 1.03 -10.35 33.74
N ILE A 13 1.08 -9.42 32.76
CA ILE A 13 1.62 -8.07 33.02
C ILE A 13 0.59 -7.05 32.51
N LEU A 14 -0.16 -6.52 33.47
CA LEU A 14 -0.90 -5.26 33.37
C LEU A 14 0.11 -4.12 33.27
N THR A 15 -0.04 -3.18 32.33
CA THR A 15 0.05 -1.75 32.69
C THR A 15 -0.61 -0.85 31.65
N SER A 16 -1.58 -0.09 32.12
CA SER A 16 -2.33 0.97 31.47
C SER A 16 -1.47 2.21 31.19
N CYS A 17 -1.52 2.73 29.97
CA CYS A 17 -1.20 4.14 29.71
C CYS A 17 -2.46 4.83 29.19
N ALA A 18 -3.23 5.43 30.11
CA ALA A 18 -4.25 6.40 29.77
C ALA A 18 -3.55 7.73 29.46
N LEU A 19 -3.67 8.21 28.22
CA LEU A 19 -3.21 9.54 27.83
C LEU A 19 -4.35 10.53 28.11
N THR A 20 -4.09 11.48 28.99
CA THR A 20 -4.93 12.64 29.28
C THR A 20 -4.96 13.61 28.09
N PRO A 21 -6.12 14.17 27.72
CA PRO A 21 -6.21 15.22 26.71
C PRO A 21 -5.71 16.56 27.26
N ILE A 22 -4.88 17.25 26.48
CA ILE A 22 -4.42 18.62 26.73
C ILE A 22 -5.49 19.58 26.18
N GLU A 23 -6.17 20.31 27.07
CA GLU A 23 -6.99 21.47 26.72
C GLU A 23 -6.09 22.67 26.39
N ILE A 24 -6.27 23.25 25.20
CA ILE A 24 -5.65 24.51 24.81
C ILE A 24 -6.74 25.61 24.90
N PRO A 25 -6.53 26.68 25.69
CA PRO A 25 -7.52 27.74 25.82
C PRO A 25 -7.65 28.60 24.57
N THR A 26 -8.91 28.88 24.22
CA THR A 26 -9.39 29.79 23.17
C THR A 26 -9.14 31.26 23.54
N PRO A 27 -8.61 32.10 22.64
CA PRO A 27 -8.72 33.54 22.77
C PRO A 27 -10.03 34.07 22.15
N THR A 28 -10.88 34.63 23.00
CA THR A 28 -12.06 35.43 22.62
C THR A 28 -11.60 36.80 22.11
N VAL A 29 -11.90 37.13 20.86
CA VAL A 29 -11.71 38.49 20.33
C VAL A 29 -13.08 39.14 20.17
N THR A 30 -13.36 40.10 21.06
CA THR A 30 -14.48 41.02 20.99
C THR A 30 -14.11 42.20 20.09
N SER A 31 -14.86 42.42 19.02
CA SER A 31 -14.73 43.64 18.19
C SER A 31 -16.08 44.34 18.07
N THR A 32 -16.13 45.55 18.63
CA THR A 32 -17.23 46.52 18.59
C THR A 32 -17.43 47.09 17.18
N PRO A 33 -18.68 47.34 16.72
CA PRO A 33 -18.94 47.91 15.41
C PRO A 33 -18.91 49.45 15.43
N GLY A 34 -18.16 50.05 14.51
CA GLY A 34 -18.17 51.49 14.20
C GLY A 34 -18.92 51.79 12.89
N PRO A 35 -19.64 52.91 12.75
CA PRO A 35 -20.53 53.18 11.61
C PRO A 35 -19.81 53.60 10.32
N PRO A 36 -20.47 53.48 9.14
CA PRO A 36 -19.85 53.59 7.83
C PRO A 36 -19.71 55.04 7.36
N THR A 37 -18.64 55.33 6.63
CA THR A 37 -18.54 56.54 5.79
C THR A 37 -18.37 56.09 4.34
N PRO A 38 -19.23 56.53 3.40
CA PRO A 38 -19.16 56.14 2.00
C PRO A 38 -18.10 56.97 1.28
N THR A 39 -17.06 56.31 0.74
CA THR A 39 -16.19 56.90 -0.29
C THR A 39 -16.31 56.04 -1.53
N THR A 40 -16.99 56.58 -2.54
CA THR A 40 -17.16 55.97 -3.85
C THR A 40 -15.84 56.03 -4.61
N ALA A 41 -15.04 54.97 -4.52
CA ALA A 41 -13.95 54.70 -5.44
C ALA A 41 -14.34 53.49 -6.28
N LEU A 42 -14.48 53.69 -7.60
CA LEU A 42 -14.56 52.58 -8.55
C LEU A 42 -13.18 51.91 -8.61
N GLU A 43 -12.97 50.92 -7.75
CA GLU A 43 -11.89 49.96 -7.90
C GLU A 43 -12.37 48.81 -8.78
N VAL A 44 -11.74 48.68 -9.95
CA VAL A 44 -11.85 47.46 -10.76
C VAL A 44 -11.08 46.37 -10.02
N VAL A 45 -11.82 45.62 -9.19
CA VAL A 45 -11.29 44.43 -8.52
C VAL A 45 -11.13 43.34 -9.58
N PHE A 46 -9.92 43.14 -10.06
CA PHE A 46 -9.56 41.90 -10.74
C PHE A 46 -9.53 40.79 -9.69
N THR A 47 -10.65 40.08 -9.53
CA THR A 47 -10.67 38.78 -8.86
C THR A 47 -9.91 37.79 -9.73
N MET A 48 -8.59 37.73 -9.56
CA MET A 48 -7.83 36.57 -9.98
C MET A 48 -8.19 35.43 -9.03
N THR A 49 -9.20 34.65 -9.39
CA THR A 49 -9.42 33.34 -8.77
C THR A 49 -8.20 32.48 -9.11
N PRO A 50 -7.32 32.13 -8.16
CA PRO A 50 -6.25 31.21 -8.45
C PRO A 50 -6.89 29.88 -8.86
N SER A 51 -6.62 29.45 -10.09
CA SER A 51 -7.02 28.12 -10.55
C SER A 51 -6.42 27.12 -9.57
N PRO A 52 -7.22 26.23 -8.94
CA PRO A 52 -6.67 25.25 -8.01
C PRO A 52 -5.63 24.43 -8.76
N MET A 53 -4.39 24.47 -8.29
CA MET A 53 -3.34 23.62 -8.86
C MET A 53 -3.84 22.16 -8.84
N PRO A 54 -3.54 21.36 -9.87
CA PRO A 54 -3.86 19.94 -9.86
C PRO A 54 -3.24 19.32 -8.59
N VAL A 55 -4.08 18.97 -7.62
CA VAL A 55 -3.62 18.30 -6.41
C VAL A 55 -3.17 16.92 -6.85
N ARG A 56 -1.86 16.66 -6.75
CA ARG A 56 -1.32 15.32 -7.01
C ARG A 56 -2.06 14.34 -6.11
N PRO A 57 -2.65 13.25 -6.64
CA PRO A 57 -3.32 12.26 -5.80
C PRO A 57 -2.33 11.78 -4.73
N THR A 58 -2.68 11.99 -3.47
CA THR A 58 -1.93 11.37 -2.36
C THR A 58 -2.24 9.88 -2.42
N ILE A 59 -1.29 9.11 -2.97
CA ILE A 59 -1.40 7.65 -2.96
C ILE A 59 -1.25 7.22 -1.51
N VAL A 60 -2.36 6.81 -0.90
CA VAL A 60 -2.34 6.16 0.41
C VAL A 60 -1.63 4.82 0.23
N VAL A 61 -0.43 4.73 0.78
CA VAL A 61 0.31 3.47 0.89
C VAL A 61 -0.36 2.66 2.00
N ILE A 62 -0.91 1.52 1.63
CA ILE A 62 -1.56 0.61 2.59
C ILE A 62 -0.46 -0.24 3.22
N THR A 63 -0.35 -0.16 4.54
CA THR A 63 0.55 -1.03 5.31
C THR A 63 -0.01 -2.46 5.27
N PRO A 64 0.79 -3.47 4.87
CA PRO A 64 0.37 -4.86 4.92
C PRO A 64 0.10 -5.31 6.34
N ASP A 65 -0.76 -6.31 6.50
CA ASP A 65 -0.93 -6.94 7.81
C ASP A 65 0.29 -7.80 8.18
N SER A 66 0.53 -7.97 9.49
CA SER A 66 1.71 -8.73 9.96
C SER A 66 1.72 -10.20 9.51
N ALA A 67 0.56 -10.80 9.24
CA ALA A 67 0.48 -12.18 8.77
C ALA A 67 0.90 -12.28 7.29
N GLN A 68 0.52 -11.30 6.46
CA GLN A 68 1.01 -11.14 5.09
C GLN A 68 2.53 -11.00 5.06
N LEU A 69 3.08 -10.16 5.95
CA LEU A 69 4.53 -9.96 6.06
C LEU A 69 5.25 -11.26 6.45
N GLY A 70 4.71 -12.02 7.42
CA GLY A 70 5.28 -13.29 7.85
C GLY A 70 5.22 -14.40 6.80
N ARG A 71 4.39 -14.25 5.76
CA ARG A 71 4.14 -15.25 4.71
C ARG A 71 4.60 -14.79 3.33
N TRP A 72 5.51 -13.82 3.25
CA TRP A 72 5.94 -13.23 1.97
C TRP A 72 6.42 -14.27 0.93
N LYS A 73 7.03 -15.38 1.36
CA LYS A 73 7.46 -16.47 0.45
C LYS A 73 6.28 -17.10 -0.29
N GLU A 74 5.13 -17.25 0.39
CA GLU A 74 3.89 -17.74 -0.22
C GLU A 74 3.35 -16.74 -1.26
N TYR A 75 3.32 -15.44 -0.90
CA TYR A 75 2.90 -14.38 -1.81
C TYR A 75 3.76 -14.31 -3.08
N GLN A 76 5.09 -14.39 -2.92
CA GLN A 76 6.02 -14.43 -4.05
C GLN A 76 5.74 -15.64 -4.95
N GLY A 77 5.60 -16.84 -4.37
CA GLY A 77 5.32 -18.05 -5.13
C GLY A 77 4.03 -17.96 -5.93
N SER A 78 2.94 -17.51 -5.31
CA SER A 78 1.64 -17.36 -5.98
C SER A 78 1.65 -16.29 -7.07
N LEU A 79 2.35 -15.16 -6.85
CA LEU A 79 2.54 -14.13 -7.89
C LEU A 79 3.33 -14.70 -9.07
N ALA A 80 4.46 -15.35 -8.82
CA ALA A 80 5.29 -15.96 -9.86
C ALA A 80 4.54 -17.01 -10.69
N GLU A 81 3.74 -17.86 -10.03
CA GLU A 81 2.92 -18.87 -10.70
C GLU A 81 1.87 -18.24 -11.64
N SER A 82 1.23 -17.15 -11.22
CA SER A 82 0.22 -16.44 -12.03
C SER A 82 0.77 -15.90 -13.37
N PHE A 83 2.07 -15.59 -13.41
CA PHE A 83 2.78 -15.11 -14.59
C PHE A 83 3.31 -16.23 -15.50
N SER A 84 3.11 -17.49 -15.12
CA SER A 84 3.48 -18.67 -15.93
C SER A 84 4.97 -18.70 -16.30
N PHE A 85 5.84 -18.24 -15.41
CA PHE A 85 7.28 -18.42 -15.56
C PHE A 85 7.63 -19.92 -15.55
N SER A 86 8.59 -20.32 -16.36
CA SER A 86 9.23 -21.62 -16.19
C SER A 86 10.03 -21.61 -14.88
N GLN A 87 9.84 -22.64 -14.04
CA GLN A 87 10.42 -22.70 -12.69
C GLN A 87 10.01 -21.48 -11.83
N SER A 88 8.71 -21.28 -11.65
CA SER A 88 8.16 -20.16 -10.88
C SER A 88 8.67 -20.14 -9.43
N GLU A 89 9.07 -21.28 -8.88
CA GLU A 89 9.70 -21.40 -7.56
C GLU A 89 11.06 -20.69 -7.44
N LEU A 90 11.71 -20.42 -8.58
CA LEU A 90 12.98 -19.70 -8.66
C LEU A 90 12.80 -18.22 -9.08
N ALA A 91 11.58 -17.80 -9.39
CA ALA A 91 11.29 -16.42 -9.71
C ALA A 91 11.31 -15.54 -8.46
N LEU A 92 11.79 -14.31 -8.63
CA LEU A 92 11.79 -13.28 -7.60
C LEU A 92 10.72 -12.25 -7.93
N CYS A 93 9.92 -11.89 -6.93
CA CYS A 93 8.89 -10.88 -7.07
C CYS A 93 9.04 -9.79 -6.01
N GLU A 94 8.71 -8.58 -6.44
CA GLU A 94 8.46 -7.40 -5.63
C GLU A 94 7.03 -6.93 -5.92
N TRP A 95 6.38 -6.36 -4.92
CA TRP A 95 5.04 -5.83 -5.11
C TRP A 95 4.73 -4.73 -4.11
N ASP A 96 3.75 -3.91 -4.47
CA ASP A 96 3.12 -2.96 -3.57
C ASP A 96 1.61 -3.15 -3.55
N ILE A 97 1.00 -2.89 -2.39
CA ILE A 97 -0.45 -2.90 -2.24
C ILE A 97 -1.03 -1.60 -2.80
N LEU A 98 -1.90 -1.75 -3.79
CA LEU A 98 -2.68 -0.67 -4.38
C LEU A 98 -3.98 -0.44 -3.61
N GLY A 99 -4.54 -1.49 -3.02
CA GLY A 99 -5.85 -1.45 -2.38
C GLY A 99 -6.22 -2.78 -1.78
N GLN A 100 -7.26 -2.76 -0.96
CA GLN A 100 -7.89 -3.98 -0.46
C GLN A 100 -9.40 -3.79 -0.41
N SER A 101 -10.15 -4.82 -0.78
CA SER A 101 -11.60 -4.85 -0.66
C SER A 101 -12.04 -6.27 -0.34
N ASN A 102 -12.71 -6.46 0.79
CA ASN A 102 -13.12 -7.79 1.28
C ASN A 102 -11.93 -8.77 1.32
N GLN A 103 -12.00 -9.81 0.50
CA GLN A 103 -11.01 -10.88 0.36
C GLN A 103 -10.07 -10.64 -0.84
N GLU A 104 -10.00 -9.42 -1.37
CA GLU A 104 -9.15 -9.09 -2.51
C GLU A 104 -8.10 -8.07 -2.11
N VAL A 105 -6.83 -8.37 -2.39
CA VAL A 105 -5.72 -7.43 -2.30
C VAL A 105 -5.27 -7.11 -3.71
N TYR A 106 -5.39 -5.84 -4.08
CA TYR A 106 -4.94 -5.36 -5.38
C TYR A 106 -3.48 -4.95 -5.25
N VAL A 107 -2.62 -5.49 -6.10
CA VAL A 107 -1.18 -5.22 -6.06
C VAL A 107 -0.66 -4.77 -7.42
N TRP A 108 0.43 -4.00 -7.41
CA TRP A 108 1.30 -3.89 -8.58
C TRP A 108 2.48 -4.82 -8.35
N ALA A 109 2.65 -5.82 -9.22
CA ALA A 109 3.71 -6.81 -9.08
C ALA A 109 4.76 -6.62 -10.17
N VAL A 110 6.02 -6.70 -9.76
CA VAL A 110 7.18 -6.81 -10.63
C VAL A 110 7.82 -8.14 -10.32
N CYS A 111 7.91 -9.02 -11.31
CA CYS A 111 8.54 -10.32 -11.12
C CYS A 111 9.57 -10.57 -12.20
N GLU A 112 10.56 -11.39 -11.87
CA GLU A 112 11.56 -11.86 -12.80
C GLU A 112 11.78 -13.37 -12.64
N GLY A 113 11.59 -14.10 -13.73
CA GLY A 113 11.85 -15.53 -13.81
C GLY A 113 13.30 -15.83 -14.20
N LEU A 114 13.66 -17.10 -14.14
CA LEU A 114 14.96 -17.56 -14.63
C LEU A 114 15.15 -17.22 -16.11
N GLY A 115 16.36 -16.81 -16.48
CA GLY A 115 16.70 -16.41 -17.85
C GLY A 115 16.39 -14.95 -18.18
N GLY A 116 15.98 -14.14 -17.20
CA GLY A 116 15.85 -12.68 -17.35
C GLY A 116 14.50 -12.22 -17.92
N SER A 117 13.52 -13.11 -18.03
CA SER A 117 12.14 -12.73 -18.36
C SER A 117 11.55 -11.94 -17.18
N SER A 118 11.07 -10.72 -17.43
CA SER A 118 10.47 -9.86 -16.41
C SER A 118 9.08 -9.39 -16.81
N VAL A 119 8.22 -9.23 -15.81
CA VAL A 119 6.86 -8.70 -15.94
C VAL A 119 6.66 -7.59 -14.91
N SER A 120 5.89 -6.57 -15.29
CA SER A 120 5.46 -5.48 -14.41
C SER A 120 4.00 -5.17 -14.73
N THR A 121 3.10 -5.59 -13.85
CA THR A 121 1.65 -5.58 -14.14
C THR A 121 0.84 -5.61 -12.84
N PRO A 122 -0.38 -5.05 -12.83
CA PRO A 122 -1.26 -5.22 -11.70
C PRO A 122 -1.74 -6.68 -11.58
N ALA A 123 -2.06 -7.10 -10.37
CA ALA A 123 -2.64 -8.40 -10.05
C ALA A 123 -3.64 -8.29 -8.89
N VAL A 124 -4.56 -9.25 -8.81
CA VAL A 124 -5.51 -9.40 -7.71
C VAL A 124 -5.14 -10.66 -6.94
N ILE A 125 -4.90 -10.53 -5.65
CA ILE A 125 -4.69 -11.66 -4.74
C ILE A 125 -6.02 -11.92 -4.02
N HIS A 126 -6.62 -13.06 -4.30
CA HIS A 126 -7.84 -13.51 -3.63
C HIS A 126 -7.46 -14.30 -2.38
N LEU A 127 -8.03 -13.92 -1.25
CA LEU A 127 -7.79 -14.49 0.07
C LEU A 127 -8.98 -15.34 0.51
N ARG A 128 -8.73 -16.40 1.25
CA ARG A 128 -9.77 -17.10 2.02
C ARG A 128 -10.13 -16.30 3.27
N ALA A 129 -11.19 -16.72 3.95
CA ALA A 129 -11.63 -16.11 5.21
C ALA A 129 -10.57 -16.15 6.33
N ASP A 130 -9.62 -17.09 6.27
CA ASP A 130 -8.50 -17.21 7.21
C ASP A 130 -7.27 -16.36 6.80
N GLY A 131 -7.38 -15.56 5.74
CA GLY A 131 -6.29 -14.75 5.19
C GLY A 131 -5.26 -15.53 4.37
N SER A 132 -5.46 -16.83 4.11
CA SER A 132 -4.61 -17.59 3.19
C SER A 132 -4.87 -17.26 1.73
N ILE A 133 -3.84 -17.38 0.87
CA ILE A 133 -4.02 -17.14 -0.56
C ILE A 133 -4.88 -18.25 -1.16
N GLN A 134 -6.00 -17.85 -1.78
CA GLN A 134 -6.85 -18.71 -2.59
C GLN A 134 -6.34 -18.81 -4.02
N ASN A 135 -6.09 -17.67 -4.66
CA ASN A 135 -5.69 -17.53 -6.06
C ASN A 135 -5.03 -16.16 -6.30
N VAL A 136 -4.24 -16.04 -7.36
CA VAL A 136 -3.73 -14.77 -7.90
C VAL A 136 -4.11 -14.65 -9.36
N GLU A 137 -4.78 -13.55 -9.71
CA GLU A 137 -5.18 -13.25 -11.08
C GLU A 137 -4.44 -12.03 -11.62
N ASN A 138 -3.96 -12.14 -12.87
CA ASN A 138 -3.36 -11.05 -13.61
C ASN A 138 -4.08 -10.85 -14.94
N PRO A 139 -4.17 -9.60 -15.46
CA PRO A 139 -4.86 -9.33 -16.70
C PRO A 139 -4.16 -10.05 -17.86
N LYS A 140 -4.90 -10.85 -18.63
CA LYS A 140 -4.39 -11.51 -19.84
C LYS A 140 -4.61 -10.64 -21.08
N HIS A 141 -5.67 -9.84 -21.06
CA HIS A 141 -6.04 -8.88 -22.09
C HIS A 141 -6.27 -7.51 -21.46
N TRP A 142 -5.22 -6.67 -21.46
CA TRP A 142 -5.20 -5.38 -20.76
C TRP A 142 -6.50 -4.55 -20.93
N SER A 143 -6.93 -4.30 -22.16
CA SER A 143 -8.06 -3.41 -22.43
C SER A 143 -9.40 -3.94 -21.91
N SER A 144 -9.60 -5.26 -21.84
CA SER A 144 -10.86 -5.85 -21.38
C SER A 144 -10.87 -6.25 -19.91
N ASP A 145 -9.70 -6.56 -19.36
CA ASP A 145 -9.59 -7.20 -18.05
C ASP A 145 -9.43 -6.15 -16.95
N ILE A 146 -8.71 -5.05 -17.23
CA ILE A 146 -8.42 -4.02 -16.23
C ILE A 146 -9.70 -3.45 -15.60
N SER A 147 -10.69 -3.09 -16.42
CA SER A 147 -11.94 -2.50 -15.92
C SER A 147 -12.85 -3.49 -15.19
N LYS A 148 -12.66 -4.80 -15.41
CA LYS A 148 -13.41 -5.87 -14.74
C LYS A 148 -12.78 -6.28 -13.42
N MET A 149 -11.45 -6.31 -13.38
CA MET A 149 -10.68 -6.83 -12.25
C MET A 149 -10.36 -5.76 -11.20
N PHE A 150 -10.21 -4.49 -11.61
CA PHE A 150 -9.73 -3.44 -10.72
C PHE A 150 -10.77 -2.32 -10.58
N PRO A 151 -11.15 -1.94 -9.35
CA PRO A 151 -11.96 -0.75 -9.11
C PRO A 151 -11.29 0.53 -9.66
N THR A 152 -12.09 1.55 -9.99
CA THR A 152 -11.59 2.78 -10.64
C THR A 152 -10.53 3.51 -9.79
N ASP A 153 -10.68 3.54 -8.47
CA ASP A 153 -9.73 4.14 -7.53
C ASP A 153 -8.38 3.40 -7.50
N ILE A 154 -8.38 2.10 -7.79
CA ILE A 154 -7.17 1.29 -7.93
C ILE A 154 -6.48 1.58 -9.27
N GLN A 155 -7.26 1.65 -10.36
CA GLN A 155 -6.73 1.94 -11.70
C GLN A 155 -5.99 3.29 -11.76
N GLN A 156 -6.49 4.30 -11.03
CA GLN A 156 -5.87 5.63 -10.94
C GLN A 156 -4.44 5.60 -10.36
N LYS A 157 -4.03 4.51 -9.70
CA LYS A 157 -2.68 4.34 -9.14
C LYS A 157 -1.68 3.77 -10.13
N PHE A 158 -2.12 3.22 -11.28
CA PHE A 158 -1.24 2.48 -12.19
C PHE A 158 -0.12 3.32 -12.79
N ASP A 159 -0.38 4.58 -13.15
CA ASP A 159 0.61 5.45 -13.77
C ASP A 159 1.82 5.70 -12.86
N TYR A 160 1.61 5.77 -11.54
CA TYR A 160 2.70 5.92 -10.57
C TYR A 160 3.68 4.74 -10.62
N TYR A 161 3.17 3.53 -10.83
CA TYR A 161 4.00 2.33 -10.92
C TYR A 161 4.61 2.19 -12.30
N ARG A 162 3.82 2.41 -13.36
CA ARG A 162 4.27 2.29 -14.76
C ARG A 162 5.41 3.24 -15.09
N PHE A 163 5.41 4.45 -14.53
CA PHE A 163 6.38 5.49 -14.87
C PHE A 163 7.31 5.89 -13.70
N GLY A 164 7.25 5.19 -12.57
CA GLY A 164 8.01 5.56 -11.38
C GLY A 164 8.53 4.34 -10.63
N ARG A 165 7.70 3.82 -9.72
CA ARG A 165 8.14 2.89 -8.66
C ARG A 165 8.66 1.54 -9.16
N ALA A 166 8.25 1.09 -10.35
CA ALA A 166 8.69 -0.18 -10.90
C ALA A 166 10.22 -0.31 -11.01
N ASN A 167 10.96 0.78 -11.24
CA ASN A 167 12.42 0.75 -11.33
C ASN A 167 13.09 0.44 -9.99
N GLU A 168 12.53 0.94 -8.88
CA GLU A 168 13.01 0.65 -7.53
C GLU A 168 12.80 -0.83 -7.19
N LEU A 169 11.61 -1.35 -7.50
CA LEU A 169 11.29 -2.77 -7.33
C LEU A 169 12.24 -3.65 -8.14
N LEU A 170 12.48 -3.33 -9.42
CA LEU A 170 13.45 -4.06 -10.26
C LEU A 170 14.87 -4.01 -9.72
N ALA A 171 15.32 -2.86 -9.22
CA ALA A 171 16.64 -2.72 -8.62
C ALA A 171 16.80 -3.63 -7.39
N HIS A 172 15.75 -3.75 -6.58
CA HIS A 172 15.76 -4.65 -5.43
C HIS A 172 15.72 -6.13 -5.83
N ILE A 173 14.98 -6.50 -6.88
CA ILE A 173 15.05 -7.86 -7.45
C ILE A 173 16.49 -8.20 -7.84
N ALA A 174 17.19 -7.28 -8.52
CA ALA A 174 18.57 -7.51 -8.92
C ALA A 174 19.50 -7.77 -7.72
N TRP A 175 19.31 -7.06 -6.61
CA TRP A 175 20.03 -7.29 -5.36
C TRP A 175 19.72 -8.67 -4.76
N ARG A 176 18.43 -9.05 -4.71
CA ARG A 176 17.96 -10.31 -4.14
C ARG A 176 18.43 -11.54 -4.90
N ARG A 177 18.85 -11.41 -6.18
CA ARG A 177 19.47 -12.52 -6.94
C ARG A 177 20.69 -13.13 -6.24
N THR A 178 21.43 -12.34 -5.46
CA THR A 178 22.56 -12.82 -4.65
C THR A 178 22.28 -12.83 -3.15
N HIS A 179 21.06 -12.47 -2.74
CA HIS A 179 20.61 -12.36 -1.35
C HIS A 179 19.21 -12.98 -1.20
N LEU A 180 19.10 -14.28 -1.46
CA LEU A 180 17.79 -14.96 -1.61
C LEU A 180 16.95 -14.97 -0.32
N GLU A 181 17.56 -14.83 0.85
CA GLU A 181 16.84 -14.74 2.13
C GLU A 181 16.32 -13.33 2.44
N GLU A 182 16.76 -12.32 1.67
CA GLU A 182 16.27 -10.97 1.84
C GLU A 182 14.83 -10.86 1.35
N PRO A 183 13.89 -10.40 2.20
CA PRO A 183 12.50 -10.33 1.84
C PRO A 183 12.24 -9.16 0.88
N PRO A 184 11.07 -9.12 0.22
CA PRO A 184 10.67 -8.00 -0.63
C PRO A 184 10.63 -6.65 0.11
N LEU A 185 10.73 -5.54 -0.63
CA LEU A 185 10.73 -4.17 -0.08
C LEU A 185 9.49 -3.88 0.77
N ILE A 186 8.35 -4.47 0.42
CA ILE A 186 7.10 -4.30 1.18
C ILE A 186 7.22 -4.84 2.63
N VAL A 187 8.07 -5.85 2.85
CA VAL A 187 8.36 -6.40 4.17
C VAL A 187 9.38 -5.54 4.92
N LEU A 188 10.43 -5.12 4.22
CA LEU A 188 11.46 -4.26 4.80
C LEU A 188 10.90 -2.90 5.24
N SER A 189 10.04 -2.29 4.43
CA SER A 189 9.42 -0.99 4.72
C SER A 189 8.38 -1.02 5.84
N ALA A 190 7.81 -2.19 6.13
CA ALA A 190 6.83 -2.36 7.20
C ALA A 190 7.45 -2.78 8.55
N THR A 191 8.75 -3.07 8.58
CA THR A 191 9.47 -3.46 9.80
C THR A 191 10.02 -2.20 10.48
N PRO A 192 9.68 -1.91 11.75
CA PRO A 192 10.26 -0.79 12.47
C PRO A 192 11.78 -0.89 12.50
N ALA A 193 12.48 0.22 12.27
CA ALA A 193 13.91 0.30 12.52
C ALA A 193 14.17 -0.02 14.01
N PRO A 194 15.23 -0.79 14.33
CA PRO A 194 15.56 -1.17 15.70
C PRO A 194 15.85 0.02 16.61
#